data_AF-A0A1A7WNZ2-F1
#
_entry.id   AF-A0A1A7WNZ2-F1
#
_cell.length_a   1.000
_cell.length_b   1.000
_cell.length_c   1.000
_cell.angle_alpha   90.00
_cell.angle_beta   90.00
_cell.angle_gamma   90.00
#
_symmetry.space_group_name_H-M   'P 1'
#
loop_
_entity.id
_entity.type
_entity.pdbx_description
1 polymer ?
#
loop_
_entity_poly.entity_id
_entity_poly.type
_entity_poly.pdbx_seq_one_letter_code
_entity_poly.pdbx_strand_id
1 'polypeptide(L)'
;FDYEVSMLVGAGIGVTPFASILKSIWYKFKGNDPKLHTRKIYFYWLCRETHAFEWFADLLQVLEREMEQRGLGDFLTYKLFLTGWDQSHAN
;
A
#
# COMPACT_ATOMS: atom_id res chain seq x y z
N PHE A 1 -2.99 -13.24 9.43
CA PHE A 1 -1.95 -12.57 8.60
C PHE A 1 -0.69 -13.35 8.91
N ASP A 2 -0.53 -14.46 8.18
CA ASP A 2 0.22 -15.61 8.68
C ASP A 2 1.63 -15.69 8.10
N TYR A 3 1.92 -14.79 7.17
CA TYR A 3 3.22 -14.62 6.55
C TYR A 3 3.97 -13.46 7.21
N GLU A 4 5.26 -13.67 7.48
CA GLU A 4 6.16 -12.65 7.99
C GLU A 4 6.34 -11.51 6.97
N VAL A 5 6.46 -11.85 5.69
CA VAL A 5 6.55 -10.90 4.58
C VAL A 5 5.36 -11.11 3.66
N SER A 6 4.63 -10.03 3.35
CA SER A 6 3.46 -10.07 2.46
C SER A 6 3.67 -9.18 1.24
N MET A 7 3.34 -9.71 0.06
CA MET A 7 3.29 -8.95 -1.18
C MET A 7 1.83 -8.71 -1.57
N LEU A 8 1.48 -7.44 -1.74
CA LEU A 8 0.15 -6.99 -2.08
C LEU A 8 0.23 -6.29 -3.44
N VAL A 9 -0.59 -6.73 -4.40
CA VAL A 9 -0.59 -6.17 -5.76
C VAL A 9 -1.99 -5.71 -6.09
N GLY A 10 -2.17 -4.41 -6.28
CA GLY A 10 -3.45 -3.79 -6.65
C GLY A 10 -3.38 -3.13 -8.01
N ALA A 11 -4.39 -3.34 -8.86
CA ALA A 11 -4.49 -2.71 -10.17
C ALA A 11 -5.81 -1.95 -10.32
N GLY A 12 -5.74 -0.68 -10.75
CA GLY A 12 -6.92 0.19 -10.94
C GLY A 12 -7.85 0.20 -9.72
N ILE A 13 -9.15 -0.02 -9.92
CA ILE A 13 -10.15 -0.10 -8.83
C ILE A 13 -9.85 -1.19 -7.79
N GLY A 14 -9.06 -2.20 -8.16
CA GLY A 14 -8.59 -3.28 -7.29
C GLY A 14 -7.69 -2.80 -6.15
N VAL A 15 -7.31 -1.52 -6.13
CA VAL A 15 -6.61 -0.88 -5.01
C VAL A 15 -7.51 -0.70 -3.79
N THR A 16 -8.81 -0.50 -3.98
CA THR A 16 -9.80 -0.20 -2.94
C THR A 16 -9.81 -1.18 -1.76
N PRO A 17 -9.87 -2.52 -1.96
CA PRO A 17 -9.84 -3.46 -0.84
C PRO A 17 -8.54 -3.39 -0.03
N PHE A 18 -7.41 -3.02 -0.64
CA PHE A 18 -6.14 -2.91 0.05
C PHE A 18 -6.11 -1.77 1.07
N ALA A 19 -6.96 -0.75 0.94
CA ALA A 19 -7.08 0.29 1.94
C ALA A 19 -7.51 -0.31 3.30
N SER A 20 -8.49 -1.20 3.27
CA SER A 20 -8.99 -1.89 4.46
C SER A 20 -7.98 -2.89 4.99
N ILE A 21 -7.32 -3.65 4.11
CA ILE A 21 -6.29 -4.63 4.49
C ILE A 21 -5.12 -3.96 5.19
N LEU A 22 -4.55 -2.90 4.60
CA LEU A 22 -3.41 -2.17 5.17
C LEU A 22 -3.78 -1.57 6.54
N LYS A 23 -4.95 -0.94 6.66
CA LYS A 23 -5.45 -0.43 7.94
C LYS A 23 -5.65 -1.54 8.97
N SER A 24 -6.19 -2.69 8.57
CA SER A 24 -6.43 -3.83 9.46
C SER A 24 -5.11 -4.41 10.00
N ILE A 25 -4.11 -4.59 9.13
CA ILE A 25 -2.77 -5.03 9.53
C ILE A 25 -2.18 -4.03 10.54
N TRP A 26 -2.25 -2.74 10.21
CA TRP A 26 -1.71 -1.69 11.06
C TRP A 26 -2.42 -1.59 12.42
N TYR A 27 -3.74 -1.76 12.45
CA TYR A 27 -4.50 -1.76 13.71
C TYR A 27 -4.12 -2.94 14.60
N LYS A 28 -4.02 -4.16 14.04
CA LYS A 28 -3.57 -5.34 14.78
C LYS A 28 -2.14 -5.17 15.29
N PHE A 29 -1.28 -4.53 14.50
CA PHE A 29 0.08 -4.20 14.92
C PHE A 29 0.07 -3.26 16.12
N LYS A 30 -0.69 -2.15 16.05
CA LYS A 30 -0.83 -1.19 17.17
C LYS A 30 -1.41 -1.85 18.43
N GLY A 31 -2.27 -2.84 18.27
CA GLY A 31 -2.86 -3.64 19.35
C GLY A 31 -1.95 -4.74 19.92
N ASN A 32 -0.71 -4.88 19.43
CA ASN A 32 0.18 -5.99 19.78
C ASN A 32 -0.49 -7.37 19.65
N ASP A 33 -1.30 -7.57 18.59
CA ASP A 33 -2.00 -8.82 18.36
C ASP A 33 -1.00 -9.98 18.25
N PRO A 34 -1.01 -10.97 19.15
CA PRO A 34 -0.04 -12.06 19.15
C PRO A 34 -0.18 -12.97 17.92
N LYS A 35 -1.29 -12.87 17.18
CA LYS A 35 -1.53 -13.62 15.93
C LYS A 35 -1.05 -12.87 14.69
N LEU A 36 -0.52 -11.66 14.82
CA LEU A 36 0.04 -10.91 13.71
C LEU A 36 1.48 -11.37 13.46
N HIS A 37 1.68 -12.17 12.40
CA HIS A 37 3.01 -12.60 11.99
C HIS A 37 3.69 -11.61 11.05
N THR A 38 2.93 -10.80 10.32
CA THR A 38 3.47 -9.86 9.32
C THR A 38 4.35 -8.78 9.94
N ARG A 39 5.59 -8.70 9.44
CA ARG A 39 6.64 -7.73 9.79
C ARG A 39 7.03 -6.81 8.63
N LYS A 40 6.77 -7.22 7.39
CA LYS A 40 7.08 -6.44 6.19
C LYS A 40 5.97 -6.59 5.14
N ILE A 41 5.60 -5.47 4.52
CA ILE A 41 4.66 -5.42 3.41
C ILE A 41 5.33 -4.76 2.20
N TYR A 42 5.23 -5.42 1.05
CA TYR A 42 5.50 -4.82 -0.24
C TYR A 42 4.18 -4.58 -0.95
N PHE A 43 3.83 -3.32 -1.21
CA PHE A 43 2.61 -2.93 -1.90
C PHE A 43 2.93 -2.40 -3.30
N TYR A 44 2.46 -3.10 -4.32
CA TYR A 44 2.64 -2.71 -5.72
C TYR A 44 1.31 -2.25 -6.27
N TRP A 45 1.27 -0.99 -6.69
CA TRP A 45 0.08 -0.36 -7.23
C TRP A 45 0.27 -0.08 -8.71
N LEU A 46 -0.52 -0.75 -9.54
CA LEU A 46 -0.57 -0.52 -10.97
C LEU A 46 -1.75 0.40 -11.29
N CYS A 47 -1.49 1.54 -11.91
CA CYS A 47 -2.53 2.45 -12.34
C CYS A 47 -2.29 2.94 -13.76
N ARG A 48 -3.36 3.18 -14.53
CA ARG A 48 -3.25 3.82 -15.85
C ARG A 48 -3.22 5.35 -15.74
N GLU A 49 -4.01 5.90 -14.82
CA GLU A 49 -4.16 7.35 -14.59
C GLU A 49 -4.15 7.62 -13.08
N THR A 50 -3.31 8.53 -12.61
CA THR A 50 -3.14 8.83 -11.16
C THR A 50 -4.34 9.50 -10.53
N HIS A 51 -5.08 10.31 -11.30
CA HIS A 51 -6.06 11.25 -10.77
C HIS A 51 -7.24 10.58 -10.07
N ALA A 52 -7.66 9.40 -10.52
CA ALA A 52 -8.82 8.69 -9.99
C ALA A 52 -8.61 8.11 -8.57
N PHE A 53 -7.39 8.16 -8.04
CA PHE A 53 -7.02 7.43 -6.82
C PHE A 53 -6.06 8.22 -5.91
N GLU A 54 -6.03 9.55 -6.02
CA GLU A 54 -5.21 10.41 -5.14
C GLU A 54 -5.47 10.13 -3.65
N TRP A 55 -6.74 9.90 -3.29
CA TRP A 55 -7.14 9.52 -1.93
C TRP A 55 -6.39 8.28 -1.40
N PHE A 56 -6.02 7.35 -2.27
CA PHE A 56 -5.30 6.14 -1.88
C PHE A 56 -3.81 6.45 -1.65
N ALA A 57 -3.23 7.35 -2.44
CA ALA A 57 -1.88 7.85 -2.20
C ALA A 57 -1.80 8.59 -0.86
N ASP A 58 -2.80 9.42 -0.54
CA ASP A 58 -2.88 10.11 0.77
C ASP A 58 -2.97 9.09 1.92
N LEU A 59 -3.75 8.03 1.75
CA LEU A 59 -3.82 6.95 2.74
C LEU A 59 -2.45 6.28 2.96
N LEU A 60 -1.72 5.97 1.89
CA LEU A 60 -0.38 5.37 2.00
C LEU A 60 0.57 6.29 2.76
N GLN A 61 0.57 7.58 2.46
CA GLN A 61 1.39 8.57 3.16
C GLN A 61 1.04 8.68 4.65
N VAL A 62 -0.25 8.65 5.00
CA VAL A 62 -0.69 8.66 6.41
C VAL A 62 -0.17 7.42 7.14
N LEU A 63 -0.30 6.24 6.53
CA LEU A 63 0.19 4.99 7.13
C LEU A 63 1.70 4.98 7.30
N GLU A 64 2.45 5.39 6.26
CA GLU A 64 3.90 5.49 6.29
C GLU A 64 4.37 6.41 7.42
N ARG A 65 3.80 7.61 7.55
CA ARG A 65 4.12 8.54 8.63
C ARG A 65 3.81 7.98 10.01
N GLU A 66 2.66 7.32 10.20
CA GLU A 66 2.33 6.66 11.47
C GLU A 66 3.34 5.55 11.83
N MET A 67 3.86 4.83 10.83
CA MET A 67 4.85 3.78 11.00
C MET A 67 6.23 4.36 11.33
N GLU A 68 6.67 5.40 10.62
CA GLU A 68 7.93 6.12 10.87
C GLU A 68 7.99 6.67 12.29
N GLN A 69 6.92 7.30 12.78
CA GLN A 69 6.83 7.84 14.15
C GLN A 69 7.05 6.78 15.24
N ARG A 70 6.84 5.49 14.92
CA ARG A 70 7.05 4.36 15.83
C ARG A 70 8.36 3.62 15.59
N GLY A 71 9.24 4.14 14.72
CA GLY A 71 10.50 3.49 14.34
C GLY A 71 10.33 2.33 13.36
N LEU A 72 9.23 2.30 12.61
CA LEU A 72 8.85 1.22 11.72
C LEU A 72 8.74 1.68 10.26
N GLY A 73 9.56 2.65 9.84
CA GLY A 73 9.54 3.15 8.46
C GLY A 73 9.71 2.05 7.41
N ASP A 74 10.40 0.96 7.76
CA ASP A 74 10.56 -0.20 6.90
C ASP A 74 9.37 -1.17 6.91
N PHE A 75 8.29 -0.97 7.66
CA PHE A 75 7.18 -1.92 7.73
C PHE A 75 6.41 -2.00 6.40
N LEU A 76 6.21 -0.87 5.72
CA LEU A 76 5.52 -0.78 4.44
C LEU A 76 6.46 -0.19 3.40
N THR A 77 6.69 -0.93 2.32
CA THR A 77 7.33 -0.39 1.12
C THR A 77 6.33 -0.45 -0.01
N TYR A 78 6.07 0.68 -0.67
CA TYR A 78 5.16 0.71 -1.81
C TYR A 78 5.82 1.23 -3.08
N LYS A 79 5.35 0.75 -4.23
CA LYS A 79 5.75 1.22 -5.55
C LYS A 79 4.52 1.46 -6.41
N LEU A 80 4.45 2.66 -6.99
CA LEU A 80 3.45 3.02 -8.00
C LEU A 80 4.04 2.76 -9.39
N PHE A 81 3.31 1.99 -10.20
CA PHE A 81 3.60 1.75 -11.60
C PHE A 81 2.52 2.40 -12.46
N LEU A 82 2.93 3.43 -13.20
CA LEU A 82 2.10 4.05 -14.22
C LEU A 82 2.19 3.26 -15.51
N THR A 83 1.03 2.75 -15.93
CA THR A 83 0.86 1.85 -17.09
C THR A 83 0.06 2.51 -18.22
N GLY A 84 -0.32 3.77 -18.05
CA GLY A 84 -0.84 4.60 -19.13
C GLY A 84 0.27 4.86 -20.15
N TRP A 85 -0.01 4.59 -21.43
CA TRP A 85 0.89 4.92 -22.53
C TRP A 85 0.64 6.37 -22.94
N ASP A 86 1.70 7.18 -23.04
CA ASP A 86 1.62 8.51 -23.64
C ASP A 86 1.33 8.41 -25.15
N GLN A 87 0.14 8.87 -25.58
CA GLN A 87 -0.24 8.92 -27.00
C GLN A 87 0.50 10.01 -27.79
N SER A 88 1.33 10.84 -27.14
CA SER A 88 2.08 11.92 -27.80
C SER A 88 3.13 11.44 -28.81
N HIS A 89 3.47 10.15 -28.83
CA HIS A 89 4.40 9.55 -29.78
C HIS A 89 3.71 8.82 -30.96
N ALA A 90 2.38 8.90 -31.07
CA ALA A 90 1.61 8.32 -32.16
C ALA A 90 0.88 9.40 -32.95
N ASN A 91 1.64 10.27 -33.63
CA ASN A 91 1.30 10.91 -34.92
C ASN A 91 2.47 11.78 -35.40
#